data_AF-A0A962LNU0-F1
#
_entry.id   AF-A0A962LNU0-F1
#
_cell.length_a   1.000
_cell.length_b   1.000
_cell.length_c   1.000
_cell.angle_alpha   90.00
_cell.angle_beta   90.00
_cell.angle_gamma   90.00
#
_symmetry.space_group_name_H-M   'P 1'
#
loop_
_entity.id
_entity.type
_entity.pdbx_description
1 polymer ?
#
loop_
_entity_poly.entity_id
_entity_poly.type
_entity_poly.pdbx_seq_one_letter_code
_entity_poly.pdbx_strand_id
1 'polypeptide(L)' 'SVGERGFPVLSPDEIARMDEEEQLIAIAGQPVIRAKKLPYFKDRGWAKRSACGAHEKNSSSTRTANRTKG' A
#
# COMPACT_ATOMS: atom_id res chain seq x y z
N SER A 1 -17.70 -26.17 -13.64
CA SER A 1 -16.59 -25.23 -13.94
C SER A 1 -17.22 -23.88 -14.30
N VAL A 2 -16.91 -22.82 -13.56
CA VAL A 2 -17.33 -21.45 -13.94
C VAL A 2 -16.37 -20.97 -15.02
N GLY A 3 -16.53 -21.52 -16.23
CA GLY A 3 -15.67 -21.26 -17.39
C GLY A 3 -16.36 -21.51 -18.73
N GLU A 4 -17.65 -21.82 -18.74
CA GLU A 4 -18.40 -22.17 -19.96
C GLU A 4 -19.03 -20.99 -20.70
N ARG A 5 -18.92 -19.77 -20.14
CA ARG A 5 -19.25 -18.56 -20.88
C ARG A 5 -18.07 -17.63 -20.77
N GLY A 6 -17.31 -17.49 -21.85
CA GLY A 6 -16.19 -16.56 -21.99
C GLY A 6 -16.65 -15.11 -22.03
N PHE A 7 -17.48 -14.71 -21.06
CA PHE A 7 -17.83 -13.32 -20.89
C PHE A 7 -16.59 -12.58 -20.40
N PRO A 8 -16.17 -11.54 -21.13
CA PRO A 8 -15.04 -10.74 -20.69
C PRO A 8 -15.40 -10.07 -19.36
N VAL A 9 -14.41 -9.87 -18.50
CA VAL A 9 -14.56 -9.19 -17.20
C VAL A 9 -15.15 -7.78 -17.38
N LEU A 10 -14.86 -7.16 -18.52
CA LEU A 10 -15.46 -5.90 -18.98
C LEU A 10 -15.65 -5.98 -20.50
N SER A 11 -16.72 -5.37 -20.99
CA SER A 11 -16.90 -5.08 -22.42
C SER A 11 -15.92 -4.00 -22.90
N PRO A 12 -15.66 -3.90 -24.22
CA PRO A 12 -14.84 -2.82 -24.78
C PRO A 12 -15.32 -1.42 -24.36
N ASP A 13 -16.64 -1.19 -24.30
CA ASP A 13 -17.21 0.09 -23.88
C ASP A 13 -16.99 0.38 -22.39
N GLU A 14 -16.93 -0.64 -21.55
CA GLU A 14 -16.59 -0.48 -20.13
C GLU A 14 -15.10 -0.20 -19.95
N ILE A 15 -14.23 -0.82 -20.76
CA ILE A 15 -12.80 -0.53 -20.78
C ILE A 15 -12.54 0.91 -21.22
N ALA A 16 -13.23 1.37 -22.26
CA ALA A 16 -13.11 2.74 -22.77
C ALA A 16 -13.57 3.81 -21.77
N ARG A 17 -14.40 3.43 -20.79
CA ARG A 17 -14.94 4.31 -19.73
C ARG A 17 -14.24 4.13 -18.38
N MET A 18 -13.15 3.37 -18.33
CA MET A 18 -12.38 3.22 -17.09
C MET A 18 -11.77 4.55 -16.68
N ASP A 19 -11.77 4.81 -15.37
CA ASP A 19 -11.08 5.95 -14.78
C ASP A 19 -9.56 5.78 -14.95
N GLU A 20 -8.81 6.87 -15.04
CA GLU A 20 -7.33 6.86 -15.08
C GLU A 20 -6.72 6.17 -13.86
N GLU A 21 -7.43 6.19 -12.74
CA GLU A 21 -7.06 5.53 -11.50
C GLU A 21 -7.43 4.04 -11.48
N GLU A 22 -8.16 3.52 -12.46
CA GLU A 22 -8.53 2.11 -12.55
C GLU A 22 -7.60 1.32 -13.47
N GLN A 23 -7.49 0.01 -13.20
CA GLN A 23 -6.68 -0.89 -14.02
C GLN A 23 -7.22 -2.33 -13.96
N LEU A 24 -7.08 -3.05 -15.07
CA LEU A 24 -7.26 -4.50 -15.11
C LEU A 24 -5.95 -5.20 -14.73
N ILE A 25 -6.02 -6.12 -13.77
CA ILE A 25 -4.90 -6.92 -13.30
C ILE A 25 -5.10 -8.35 -13.77
N ALA A 26 -4.15 -8.84 -14.57
CA ALA A 26 -4.10 -10.21 -15.03
C ALA A 26 -2.93 -10.93 -14.34
N ILE A 27 -3.23 -11.99 -13.58
CA ILE A 27 -2.24 -12.85 -12.91
C ILE A 27 -2.41 -14.25 -13.47
N ALA A 28 -1.30 -14.93 -13.79
CA ALA A 28 -1.33 -16.28 -14.33
C ALA A 28 -2.10 -17.23 -13.40
N GLY A 29 -3.07 -17.96 -13.94
CA GLY A 29 -3.90 -18.88 -13.18
C GLY A 29 -4.96 -18.23 -12.28
N GLN A 30 -5.18 -16.91 -12.39
CA GLN A 30 -6.23 -16.19 -11.68
C GLN A 30 -7.19 -15.52 -12.68
N PRO A 31 -8.48 -15.35 -12.32
CA PRO A 31 -9.37 -14.48 -13.07
C PRO A 31 -8.81 -13.05 -13.13
N VAL A 32 -9.01 -12.39 -14.27
CA VAL A 32 -8.69 -10.96 -14.39
C VAL A 32 -9.59 -10.17 -13.44
N ILE A 33 -9.03 -9.19 -12.75
CA ILE A 33 -9.77 -8.34 -11.80
C ILE A 33 -9.65 -6.87 -12.20
N ARG A 34 -10.71 -6.09 -11.95
CA ARG A 34 -10.69 -4.62 -12.00
C ARG A 34 -10.30 -4.08 -10.63
N ALA A 35 -9.33 -3.18 -10.57
CA ALA A 35 -8.83 -2.60 -9.33
C ALA A 35 -8.55 -1.11 -9.46
N LYS A 36 -8.58 -0.39 -8.34
CA LYS A 36 -8.18 1.01 -8.26
C LYS A 36 -6.71 1.12 -7.82
N LYS A 37 -5.93 1.96 -8.49
CA LYS A 37 -4.54 2.29 -8.13
C LYS A 37 -4.52 2.90 -6.74
N LEU A 38 -3.76 2.27 -5.85
CA LEU A 38 -3.46 2.80 -4.53
C LEU A 38 -1.99 3.25 -4.51
N PRO A 39 -1.71 4.56 -4.43
CA PRO A 39 -0.35 5.04 -4.26
C PRO A 39 0.30 4.40 -3.04
N TYR A 40 1.54 3.91 -3.18
CA TYR A 40 2.21 3.15 -2.12
C TYR A 40 2.28 3.89 -0.78
N PHE A 41 2.37 5.22 -0.79
CA PHE A 41 2.41 6.04 0.43
C PHE A 41 1.05 6.20 1.12
N LYS A 42 -0.06 5.89 0.42
CA LYS A 42 -1.41 5.84 1.00
C LYS A 42 -1.73 4.47 1.60
N ASP A 43 -0.88 3.47 1.37
CA ASP A 43 -1.01 2.17 2.03
C ASP A 43 -0.67 2.28 3.53
N ARG A 44 -1.59 1.84 4.39
CA ARG A 44 -1.41 1.87 5.86
C ARG A 44 -0.22 1.01 6.30
N GLY A 45 0.03 -0.10 5.61
CA GLY A 45 1.18 -0.96 5.87
C GLY A 45 2.50 -0.23 5.59
N TRP A 46 2.55 0.52 4.49
CA TRP A 46 3.70 1.35 4.12
C TRP A 46 3.93 2.52 5.08
N ALA A 47 2.88 3.25 5.46
CA ALA A 47 2.96 4.32 6.45
C ALA A 47 3.52 3.82 7.79
N LYS A 48 3.13 2.61 8.21
CA LYS A 48 3.66 1.98 9.43
C LYS A 48 5.15 1.62 9.30
N ARG A 49 5.58 1.10 8.15
CA ARG A 49 7.00 0.74 7.90
C ARG A 49 7.91 1.97 7.84
N SER A 50 7.42 3.07 7.27
CA SER A 50 8.18 4.32 7.17
C SER A 50 8.31 5.07 8.51
N ALA A 51 7.34 4.92 9.42
CA ALA A 51 7.39 5.52 10.76
C ALA A 51 8.51 4.96 11.65
N CYS A 52 8.97 3.73 11.42
CA CYS A 52 10.02 3.11 12.24
C CYS A 52 11.41 3.79 12.10
N GLY A 53 11.66 4.56 11.03
CA GLY A 53 12.93 5.27 10.83
C GLY A 53 13.05 6.59 11.60
N ALA A 54 11.98 7.10 12.21
CA ALA A 54 11.95 8.41 12.85
C ALA A 54 12.28 8.39 14.37
N HIS A 55 12.50 7.21 14.96
CA HIS A 55 12.52 7.04 16.42
C HIS A 55 13.92 7.05 17.07
N GLU A 56 14.98 7.43 16.35
CA GLU A 56 16.36 7.37 16.87
C GLU A 56 17.09 8.73 16.80
N LYS A 57 16.46 9.80 17.28
CA LYS A 57 17.17 11.06 17.60
C LYS A 57 16.51 11.77 18.77
N ASN A 58 16.56 11.21 19.98
CA ASN A 58 16.37 11.98 21.23
C ASN A 58 16.79 11.25 22.53
N SER A 59 17.67 10.24 22.47
CA SER A 59 18.09 9.49 23.68
C SER A 59 19.48 9.85 24.20
N SER A 60 20.04 11.00 23.81
CA SER A 60 21.42 11.39 24.12
C SER A 60 21.53 12.76 24.77
N SER A 61 20.80 13.04 25.86
CA SER A 61 21.16 14.09 26.81
C SER A 61 20.24 14.05 28.03
N THR A 62 20.73 13.46 29.12
CA THR A 62 20.74 14.01 30.50
C THR A 62 21.03 12.87 31.47
N ARG A 63 22.30 12.48 31.58
CA ARG A 63 22.82 11.71 32.72
C ARG A 63 24.20 12.26 33.07
N THR A 64 24.24 13.51 33.52
CA THR A 64 25.43 14.05 34.18
C THR A 64 24.98 15.08 35.20
N ALA A 65 25.64 15.02 36.37
CA ALA A 65 25.49 15.89 37.53
C ALA A 65 24.26 15.63 38.40
N ASN A 66 24.45 14.77 39.41
CA ASN A 66 24.17 15.10 40.81
C ASN A 66 24.79 14.04 41.72
N ARG A 67 26.10 14.19 41.98
CA ARG A 67 26.77 13.55 43.12
C ARG A 67 27.82 14.49 43.67
N THR A 68 27.39 15.53 44.36
CA THR A 68 28.24 16.22 45.33
C THR A 68 27.39 16.90 46.40
N LYS A 69 27.76 16.60 47.66
CA LYS A 69 27.41 17.25 48.94
C LYS A 69 26.21 16.70 49.71
N GLY A 70 26.52 16.35 50.96
CA GLY A 70 25.71 15.73 51.99
C GLY A 70 26.63 14.97 52.91
#